data_AF-A0A821L0L0-F1
#
_entry.id   AF-A0A821L0L0-F1
#
_cell.length_a   1.000
_cell.length_b   1.000
_cell.length_c   1.000
_cell.angle_alpha   90.00
_cell.angle_beta   90.00
_cell.angle_gamma   90.00
#
_symmetry.space_group_name_H-M   'P 1'
#
loop_
_entity.id
_entity.type
_entity.pdbx_description
1 polymer ?
#
loop_
_entity_poly.entity_id
_entity_poly.type
_entity_poly.pdbx_seq_one_letter_code
_entity_poly.pdbx_strand_id
1 'polypeptide(L)'
;SILTVTCHAARRSNYFYWNGYSLILLITLASFCIFAIPPHFTGNRIQISCTLLLTSITFRWTMNRSLPAISYLTSMDKYAIMCIFHLVILCIWHAILGSLIYLLIPDLRVTNDMWLAYIDQWVFMIAINIFVIIHIILLIWLYLVPLKHRREMAKKDLEYQQSMSKEKKILNYTLLSI
;
A
#
# COMPACT_ATOMS: atom_id res chain seq x y z
N SER A 1 37.44 -17.47 27.57
CA SER A 1 36.95 -16.07 27.60
C SER A 1 35.99 -15.86 26.45
N ILE A 2 34.72 -15.57 26.72
CA ILE A 2 33.72 -15.29 25.68
C ILE A 2 33.68 -13.78 25.48
N LEU A 3 34.11 -13.33 24.30
CA LEU A 3 34.07 -11.92 23.91
C LEU A 3 32.77 -11.67 23.12
N THR A 4 31.78 -11.03 23.74
CA THR A 4 30.51 -10.72 23.09
C THR A 4 30.56 -9.31 22.50
N VAL A 5 30.73 -9.20 21.19
CA VAL A 5 30.69 -7.92 20.47
C VAL A 5 29.26 -7.65 20.03
N THR A 6 28.64 -6.59 20.56
CA THR A 6 27.33 -6.12 20.13
C THR A 6 27.50 -4.94 19.17
N CYS A 7 26.93 -5.06 17.96
CA CYS A 7 26.94 -3.99 16.96
C CYS A 7 25.51 -3.48 16.75
N HIS A 8 25.31 -2.18 16.87
CA HIS A 8 24.05 -1.51 16.54
C HIS A 8 24.06 -1.07 15.08
N ALA A 9 23.37 -1.84 14.22
CA ALA A 9 23.15 -1.47 12.82
C ALA A 9 21.77 -0.82 12.65
N ALA A 10 21.75 0.45 12.22
CA ALA A 10 20.50 1.16 11.90
C ALA A 10 20.28 1.23 10.38
N ARG A 11 19.22 0.59 9.88
CA ARG A 11 18.85 0.63 8.44
C ARG A 11 18.16 1.96 8.10
N ARG A 12 18.73 2.74 7.17
CA ARG A 12 18.01 3.89 6.57
C ARG A 12 17.00 3.41 5.53
N SER A 13 15.83 3.00 6.00
CA SER A 13 14.81 2.35 5.16
C SER A 13 13.96 3.32 4.31
N ASN A 14 14.07 4.64 4.51
CA ASN A 14 13.18 5.63 3.87
C ASN A 14 13.23 5.57 2.34
N TYR A 15 14.40 5.42 1.72
CA TYR A 15 14.53 5.42 0.25
C TYR A 15 13.79 4.24 -0.39
N PHE A 16 13.91 3.06 0.21
CA PHE A 16 13.29 1.84 -0.29
C PHE A 16 11.75 1.90 -0.21
N TYR A 17 11.22 2.50 0.87
CA TYR A 17 9.78 2.70 1.00
C TYR A 17 9.24 3.64 -0.09
N TRP A 18 9.85 4.81 -0.28
CA TRP A 18 9.37 5.77 -1.28
C TRP A 18 9.30 5.17 -2.69
N ASN A 19 10.31 4.40 -3.11
CA ASN A 19 10.30 3.74 -4.42
C ASN A 19 9.17 2.69 -4.53
N GLY A 20 9.03 1.82 -3.54
CA GLY A 20 8.01 0.76 -3.54
C GLY A 20 6.57 1.29 -3.53
N TYR A 21 6.27 2.24 -2.64
CA TYR A 21 4.95 2.85 -2.53
C TYR A 21 4.58 3.65 -3.78
N SER A 22 5.54 4.40 -4.36
CA SER A 22 5.28 5.20 -5.56
C SER A 22 4.88 4.34 -6.76
N LEU A 23 5.51 3.18 -6.95
CA LEU A 23 5.22 2.29 -8.08
C LEU A 23 3.84 1.65 -8.00
N ILE A 24 3.43 1.18 -6.82
CA ILE A 24 2.07 0.62 -6.60
C ILE A 24 1.00 1.71 -6.82
N LEU A 25 1.27 2.92 -6.33
CA LEU A 25 0.39 4.07 -6.53
C LEU A 25 0.26 4.42 -8.02
N LEU A 26 1.36 4.41 -8.78
CA LEU A 26 1.31 4.68 -10.22
C LEU A 26 0.54 3.60 -10.99
N ILE A 27 0.74 2.31 -10.66
CA ILE A 27 0.01 1.19 -11.29
C ILE A 27 -1.50 1.32 -11.03
N THR A 28 -1.89 1.70 -9.82
CA THR A 28 -3.31 1.90 -9.48
C THR A 28 -3.88 3.19 -10.06
N LEU A 29 -3.11 4.27 -10.19
CA LEU A 29 -3.55 5.45 -10.92
C LEU A 29 -3.79 5.15 -12.41
N ALA A 30 -2.97 4.29 -13.00
CA ALA A 30 -3.13 3.88 -14.40
C ALA A 30 -4.45 3.13 -14.66
N SER A 31 -5.08 2.52 -13.65
CA SER A 31 -6.38 1.87 -13.85
C SER A 31 -7.51 2.86 -14.13
N PHE A 32 -7.36 4.12 -13.71
CA PHE A 32 -8.32 5.17 -14.04
C PHE A 32 -8.31 5.53 -15.53
N CYS A 33 -7.20 5.31 -16.23
CA CYS A 33 -7.13 5.53 -17.68
C CYS A 33 -8.05 4.58 -18.47
N ILE A 34 -8.46 3.44 -17.89
CA ILE A 34 -9.38 2.50 -18.55
C ILE A 34 -10.74 3.14 -18.81
N PHE A 35 -11.19 4.05 -17.93
CA PHE A 35 -12.46 4.77 -18.08
C PHE A 35 -12.46 5.74 -19.27
N ALA A 36 -11.29 6.12 -19.81
CA ALA A 36 -11.20 6.94 -21.01
C ALA A 36 -11.59 6.19 -22.30
N ILE A 37 -11.55 4.86 -22.28
CA ILE A 37 -11.94 4.02 -23.42
C ILE A 37 -13.46 3.94 -23.47
N PRO A 38 -14.16 4.08 -24.60
CA PRO A 38 -15.62 3.95 -24.63
C PRO A 38 -16.14 2.60 -24.11
N PRO A 39 -17.33 2.55 -23.46
CA PRO A 39 -17.86 1.34 -22.82
C PRO A 39 -18.14 0.20 -23.83
N HIS A 40 -18.34 0.51 -25.11
CA HIS A 40 -18.57 -0.47 -26.16
C HIS A 40 -17.34 -1.36 -26.46
N PHE A 41 -16.13 -0.91 -26.14
CA PHE A 41 -14.89 -1.69 -26.33
C PHE A 41 -14.53 -2.46 -25.05
N THR A 42 -15.45 -3.31 -24.60
CA THR A 42 -15.37 -4.09 -23.36
C THR A 42 -14.12 -4.98 -23.32
N GLY A 43 -13.78 -5.61 -24.45
CA GLY A 43 -12.59 -6.46 -24.58
C GLY A 43 -11.28 -5.74 -24.25
N ASN A 44 -11.10 -4.52 -24.78
CA ASN A 44 -9.91 -3.71 -24.51
C ASN A 44 -9.84 -3.31 -23.02
N ARG A 45 -10.98 -2.91 -22.43
CA ARG A 45 -11.05 -2.54 -21.01
C ARG A 45 -10.66 -3.71 -20.09
N ILE A 46 -11.18 -4.91 -20.37
CA ILE A 46 -10.87 -6.13 -19.59
C ILE A 46 -9.40 -6.52 -19.75
N GLN A 47 -8.87 -6.48 -20.97
CA GLN A 47 -7.46 -6.82 -21.24
C GLN A 47 -6.50 -5.91 -20.45
N ILE A 48 -6.74 -4.59 -20.46
CA ILE A 48 -5.90 -3.63 -19.72
C ILE A 48 -6.05 -3.82 -18.20
N SER A 49 -7.28 -4.08 -17.72
CA SER A 49 -7.55 -4.37 -16.31
C SER A 49 -6.77 -5.60 -15.80
N CYS A 50 -6.83 -6.70 -16.56
CA CYS A 50 -6.08 -7.92 -16.25
C CYS A 50 -4.56 -7.70 -16.29
N THR A 51 -4.08 -6.89 -17.24
CA THR A 51 -2.65 -6.55 -17.35
C THR A 51 -2.17 -5.76 -16.14
N LEU A 52 -2.93 -4.75 -15.70
CA LEU A 52 -2.61 -3.97 -14.50
C LEU A 52 -2.67 -4.83 -13.23
N LEU A 53 -3.65 -5.73 -13.14
CA LEU A 53 -3.76 -6.69 -12.04
C LEU A 53 -2.53 -7.60 -11.97
N LEU A 54 -2.13 -8.20 -13.10
CA LEU A 54 -0.93 -9.03 -13.18
C LEU A 54 0.32 -8.22 -12.85
N THR A 55 0.42 -6.99 -13.35
CA THR A 55 1.55 -6.09 -13.07
C THR A 55 1.66 -5.81 -11.56
N SER A 56 0.55 -5.53 -10.89
CA SER A 56 0.52 -5.28 -9.45
C SER A 56 0.91 -6.52 -8.64
N ILE A 57 0.43 -7.70 -9.03
CA ILE A 57 0.79 -8.97 -8.38
C ILE A 57 2.28 -9.29 -8.58
N THR A 58 2.79 -9.14 -9.79
CA THR A 58 4.21 -9.35 -10.11
C THR A 58 5.09 -8.35 -9.37
N PHE A 59 4.68 -7.09 -9.28
CA PHE A 59 5.38 -6.07 -8.52
C PHE A 59 5.46 -6.45 -7.04
N ARG A 60 4.35 -6.88 -6.43
CA ARG A 60 4.32 -7.40 -5.06
C ARG A 60 5.28 -8.59 -4.89
N TRP A 61 5.25 -9.54 -5.82
CA TRP A 61 6.15 -10.70 -5.75
C TRP A 61 7.62 -10.31 -5.83
N THR A 62 7.96 -9.36 -6.71
CA THR A 62 9.31 -8.82 -6.86
C THR A 62 9.77 -8.09 -5.59
N MET A 63 8.89 -7.29 -4.99
CA MET A 63 9.18 -6.62 -3.72
C MET A 63 9.43 -7.65 -2.61
N ASN A 64 8.63 -8.71 -2.52
CA ASN A 64 8.82 -9.77 -1.53
C ASN A 64 10.16 -10.53 -1.67
N ARG A 65 10.78 -10.53 -2.86
CA ARG A 65 12.12 -11.12 -3.06
C ARG A 65 13.25 -10.20 -2.62
N SER A 66 13.03 -8.89 -2.65
CA SER A 66 14.03 -7.87 -2.30
C SER A 66 14.15 -7.60 -0.80
N LEU A 67 13.14 -7.97 0.00
CA LEU A 67 13.24 -7.98 1.46
C LEU A 67 13.45 -9.41 1.95
N PRO A 68 14.31 -9.67 2.97
CA PRO A 68 14.34 -10.97 3.63
C PRO A 68 12.92 -11.29 4.13
N ALA A 69 12.51 -12.56 4.04
CA ALA A 69 11.16 -12.98 4.44
C ALA A 69 10.99 -12.80 5.95
N ILE A 70 10.33 -11.72 6.36
CA ILE A 70 9.98 -11.49 7.77
C ILE A 70 8.51 -11.91 7.96
N SER A 71 8.22 -12.64 9.03
CA SER A 71 6.91 -13.27 9.29
C SER A 71 5.76 -12.27 9.54
N TYR A 72 6.05 -10.99 9.75
CA TYR A 72 5.00 -9.97 9.88
C TYR A 72 4.71 -9.28 8.55
N LEU A 73 3.41 -9.12 8.29
CA LEU A 73 2.88 -8.37 7.16
C LEU A 73 3.39 -6.92 7.23
N THR A 74 4.32 -6.55 6.34
CA THR A 74 4.91 -5.21 6.36
C THR A 74 3.85 -4.16 6.02
N SER A 75 4.02 -2.93 6.48
CA SER A 75 3.12 -1.82 6.10
C SER A 75 2.99 -1.64 4.58
N MET A 76 4.02 -2.05 3.83
CA MET A 76 4.04 -1.98 2.37
C MET A 76 3.20 -3.10 1.75
N ASP A 77 3.28 -4.31 2.30
CA ASP A 77 2.48 -5.45 1.83
C ASP A 77 0.99 -5.23 2.04
N LYS A 78 0.61 -4.62 3.17
CA LYS A 78 -0.79 -4.20 3.43
C LYS A 78 -1.30 -3.26 2.34
N TYR A 79 -0.49 -2.27 1.96
CA TYR A 79 -0.85 -1.31 0.92
C TYR A 79 -0.97 -1.98 -0.46
N ALA A 80 -0.02 -2.84 -0.82
CA ALA A 80 -0.05 -3.59 -2.07
C ALA A 80 -1.31 -4.46 -2.19
N ILE A 81 -1.69 -5.14 -1.10
CA ILE A 81 -2.91 -5.97 -1.06
C ILE A 81 -4.16 -5.11 -1.23
N MET A 82 -4.26 -3.96 -0.55
CA MET A 82 -5.39 -3.03 -0.73
C MET A 82 -5.53 -2.53 -2.17
N CYS A 83 -4.40 -2.24 -2.82
CA CYS A 83 -4.34 -1.83 -4.23
C CYS A 83 -4.79 -2.95 -5.17
N ILE A 84 -4.36 -4.20 -4.93
CA ILE A 84 -4.80 -5.37 -5.68
C ILE A 84 -6.33 -5.55 -5.51
N PHE A 85 -6.86 -5.42 -4.30
CA PHE A 85 -8.31 -5.48 -4.07
C PHE A 85 -9.07 -4.42 -4.85
N HIS A 86 -8.58 -3.18 -4.87
CA HIS A 86 -9.17 -2.10 -5.66
C HIS A 86 -9.20 -2.44 -7.16
N LEU A 87 -8.09 -2.96 -7.71
CA LEU A 87 -8.02 -3.39 -9.11
C LEU A 87 -8.98 -4.55 -9.42
N VAL A 88 -9.16 -5.49 -8.50
CA VAL A 88 -10.12 -6.59 -8.65
C VAL A 88 -11.55 -6.06 -8.69
N ILE A 89 -11.92 -5.13 -7.81
CA ILE A 89 -13.26 -4.51 -7.81
C ILE A 89 -13.52 -3.79 -9.14
N LEU A 90 -12.55 -3.03 -9.65
CA LEU A 90 -12.65 -2.39 -10.98
C LEU A 90 -12.77 -3.41 -12.12
N CYS A 91 -12.00 -4.49 -12.07
CA CYS A 91 -12.09 -5.56 -13.06
C CYS A 91 -13.47 -6.23 -13.07
N ILE A 92 -14.05 -6.47 -11.89
CA ILE A 92 -15.41 -7.01 -11.75
C ILE A 92 -16.44 -6.02 -12.33
N TRP A 93 -16.29 -4.72 -12.06
CA TRP A 93 -17.16 -3.69 -12.66
C TRP A 93 -17.10 -3.73 -14.20
N HIS A 94 -15.91 -3.76 -14.79
CA HIS A 94 -15.76 -3.84 -16.24
C HIS A 94 -16.33 -5.14 -16.84
N ALA A 95 -16.23 -6.26 -16.13
CA ALA A 95 -16.83 -7.54 -16.54
C ALA A 95 -18.37 -7.50 -16.48
N ILE A 96 -18.94 -6.94 -15.42
CA ILE A 96 -20.40 -6.75 -15.28
C ILE A 96 -20.92 -5.83 -16.38
N LEU A 97 -20.25 -4.70 -16.61
CA LEU A 97 -20.60 -3.76 -17.68
C LEU A 97 -20.59 -4.45 -19.04
N GLY A 98 -19.56 -5.27 -19.32
CA GLY A 98 -19.48 -6.02 -20.56
C GLY A 98 -20.57 -7.07 -20.73
N SER A 99 -20.89 -7.81 -19.66
CA SER A 99 -21.98 -8.80 -19.65
C SER A 99 -23.35 -8.14 -19.85
N LEU A 100 -23.60 -7.02 -19.17
CA LEU A 100 -24.84 -6.26 -19.29
C LEU A 100 -25.04 -5.74 -20.73
N ILE A 101 -23.99 -5.17 -21.34
CA ILE A 101 -24.04 -4.70 -22.72
C ILE A 101 -24.36 -5.85 -23.70
N TYR A 102 -23.74 -7.02 -23.51
CA TYR A 102 -23.98 -8.19 -24.36
C TYR A 102 -25.41 -8.73 -24.25
N LEU A 103 -26.00 -8.71 -23.05
CA LEU A 103 -27.37 -9.22 -22.81
C LEU A 103 -28.46 -8.25 -23.24
N LEU A 104 -28.26 -6.94 -23.04
CA LEU A 104 -29.32 -5.94 -23.25
C LEU A 104 -29.40 -5.43 -24.70
N ILE A 105 -28.31 -5.52 -25.48
CA ILE A 105 -28.23 -4.95 -26.83
C ILE A 105 -27.52 -5.94 -27.79
N PRO A 106 -28.21 -7.01 -28.24
CA PRO A 106 -27.63 -7.95 -29.21
C PRO A 106 -27.48 -7.34 -30.63
N ASP A 107 -28.30 -6.34 -30.99
CA ASP A 107 -28.21 -5.62 -32.27
C ASP A 107 -27.40 -4.32 -32.16
N LEU A 108 -26.09 -4.50 -32.23
CA LEU A 108 -25.08 -3.63 -32.83
C LEU A 108 -25.31 -2.09 -32.93
N ARG A 109 -24.50 -1.37 -32.14
CA ARG A 109 -23.64 -0.23 -32.54
C ARG A 109 -24.17 1.19 -32.73
N VAL A 110 -25.48 1.51 -32.71
CA VAL A 110 -25.91 2.89 -33.03
C VAL A 110 -27.08 3.39 -32.17
N THR A 111 -27.05 3.15 -30.86
CA THR A 111 -27.84 3.97 -29.93
C THR A 111 -26.91 4.86 -29.14
N ASN A 112 -27.27 6.14 -29.03
CA ASN A 112 -26.66 7.09 -28.12
C ASN A 112 -26.87 6.58 -26.68
N ASP A 113 -26.06 5.62 -26.23
CA ASP A 113 -26.16 5.00 -24.91
C ASP A 113 -25.61 5.93 -23.82
N MET A 114 -26.15 7.14 -23.81
CA MET A 114 -25.81 8.24 -22.91
C MET A 114 -25.98 7.83 -21.44
N TRP A 115 -26.93 6.93 -21.17
CA TRP A 115 -27.19 6.38 -19.84
C TRP A 115 -26.10 5.43 -19.36
N LEU A 116 -25.54 4.56 -20.22
CA LEU A 116 -24.39 3.70 -19.86
C LEU A 116 -23.13 4.53 -19.60
N ALA A 117 -22.88 5.55 -20.44
CA ALA A 117 -21.79 6.49 -20.25
C ALA A 117 -21.94 7.29 -18.94
N TYR A 118 -23.17 7.72 -18.62
CA TYR A 118 -23.46 8.41 -17.36
C TYR A 118 -23.21 7.49 -16.15
N ILE A 119 -23.67 6.25 -16.18
CA ILE A 119 -23.42 5.27 -15.11
C ILE A 119 -21.90 5.04 -14.93
N ASP A 120 -21.16 4.85 -16.01
CA ASP A 120 -19.70 4.65 -15.95
C ASP A 120 -18.98 5.88 -15.38
N GLN A 121 -19.45 7.10 -15.71
CA GLN A 121 -18.95 8.35 -15.13
C GLN A 121 -19.25 8.47 -13.63
N TRP A 122 -20.44 8.09 -13.17
CA TRP A 122 -20.75 8.07 -11.73
C TRP A 122 -19.87 7.09 -10.98
N VAL A 123 -19.70 5.88 -11.52
CA VAL A 123 -18.80 4.89 -10.92
C VAL A 123 -17.37 5.39 -10.89
N PHE A 124 -16.89 6.04 -11.96
CA PHE A 124 -15.59 6.70 -11.98
C PHE A 124 -15.45 7.75 -10.86
N MET A 125 -16.44 8.64 -10.71
CA MET A 125 -16.43 9.67 -9.67
C MET A 125 -16.48 9.07 -8.25
N ILE A 126 -17.26 8.02 -8.02
CA ILE A 126 -17.31 7.35 -6.72
C ILE A 126 -15.99 6.62 -6.46
N ALA A 127 -15.45 5.91 -7.45
CA ALA A 127 -14.21 5.17 -7.33
C ALA A 127 -13.02 6.09 -7.03
N ILE A 128 -12.91 7.24 -7.70
CA ILE A 128 -11.83 8.20 -7.45
C ILE A 128 -11.95 8.84 -6.06
N ASN A 129 -13.16 9.16 -5.62
CA ASN A 129 -13.39 9.70 -4.27
C ASN A 129 -13.00 8.68 -3.18
N ILE A 130 -13.46 7.43 -3.31
CA ILE A 130 -13.09 6.34 -2.40
C ILE A 130 -11.57 6.12 -2.41
N PHE A 131 -10.95 6.10 -3.59
CA PHE A 131 -9.51 5.95 -3.74
C PHE A 131 -8.74 7.05 -3.01
N VAL A 132 -9.13 8.31 -3.20
CA VAL A 132 -8.51 9.46 -2.54
C VAL A 132 -8.66 9.37 -1.02
N ILE A 133 -9.84 9.04 -0.50
CA ILE A 133 -10.09 8.87 0.94
C ILE A 133 -9.19 7.78 1.52
N ILE A 134 -9.15 6.60 0.89
CA ILE A 134 -8.31 5.47 1.32
C ILE A 134 -6.83 5.87 1.34
N HIS A 135 -6.35 6.56 0.31
CA HIS A 135 -4.95 6.99 0.22
C HIS A 135 -4.61 8.08 1.24
N ILE A 136 -5.52 9.02 1.53
CA ILE A 136 -5.32 10.02 2.59
C ILE A 136 -5.21 9.34 3.95
N ILE A 137 -6.11 8.41 4.28
CA ILE A 137 -6.08 7.65 5.54
C ILE A 137 -4.76 6.87 5.66
N LEU A 138 -4.34 6.21 4.58
CA LEU A 138 -3.08 5.46 4.54
C LEU A 138 -1.86 6.36 4.66
N LEU A 139 -1.83 7.53 4.01
CA LEU A 139 -0.74 8.49 4.15
C LEU A 139 -0.66 8.98 5.60
N ILE A 140 -1.78 9.37 6.20
CA ILE A 140 -1.83 9.77 7.62
C ILE A 140 -1.29 8.64 8.51
N TRP A 141 -1.77 7.40 8.31
CA TRP A 141 -1.29 6.25 9.07
C TRP A 141 0.22 6.01 8.87
N LEU A 142 0.72 6.11 7.63
CA LEU A 142 2.13 5.94 7.28
C LEU A 142 3.03 7.03 7.88
N TYR A 143 2.56 8.28 7.99
CA TYR A 143 3.31 9.36 8.62
C TYR A 143 3.27 9.27 10.16
N LEU A 144 2.12 8.91 10.74
CA LEU A 144 1.94 8.85 12.19
C LEU A 144 2.63 7.66 12.85
N VAL A 145 2.66 6.48 12.21
CA VAL A 145 3.25 5.26 12.79
C VAL A 145 4.75 5.40 13.09
N PRO A 146 5.61 5.86 12.15
CA PRO A 146 7.03 6.09 12.42
C PRO A 146 7.26 7.17 13.47
N LEU A 147 6.43 8.22 13.49
CA LEU A 147 6.52 9.28 14.49
C LEU A 147 6.17 8.75 15.88
N LYS A 148 5.12 7.93 15.99
CA LYS A 148 4.73 7.26 17.23
C LYS A 148 5.84 6.32 17.71
N HIS A 149 6.36 5.47 16.83
CA HIS A 149 7.47 4.58 17.19
C HIS A 149 8.74 5.34 17.56
N ARG A 150 9.10 6.43 16.88
CA ARG A 150 10.26 7.25 17.29
C ARG A 150 10.09 7.83 18.69
N ARG A 151 8.88 8.29 19.04
CA ARG A 151 8.57 8.77 20.40
C ARG A 151 8.66 7.65 21.44
N GLU A 152 8.16 6.47 21.13
CA GLU A 152 8.22 5.31 22.03
C GLU A 152 9.67 4.84 22.25
N MET A 153 10.49 4.78 21.21
CA MET A 153 11.90 4.40 21.33
C MET A 153 12.71 5.44 22.10
N ALA A 154 12.48 6.74 21.87
CA ALA A 154 13.12 7.80 22.65
C ALA A 154 12.78 7.72 24.14
N LYS A 155 11.55 7.30 24.50
CA LYS A 155 11.16 7.06 25.88
C LYS A 155 11.89 5.85 26.49
N LYS A 156 11.98 4.74 25.76
CA LYS A 156 12.71 3.53 26.22
C LYS A 156 14.20 3.78 26.38
N ASP A 157 14.81 4.55 25.47
CA ASP A 157 16.22 4.95 25.55
C ASP A 157 16.48 5.81 26.80
N LEU A 158 15.56 6.73 27.13
CA LEU A 158 15.63 7.53 28.35
C LEU A 158 15.51 6.66 29.62
N GLU A 159 14.56 5.72 29.65
CA GLU A 159 14.38 4.78 30.78
C GLU A 159 15.62 3.90 30.98
N TYR A 160 16.24 3.42 29.89
CA TYR A 160 17.49 2.66 29.94
C TYR A 160 18.68 3.48 30.46
N GLN A 161 18.82 4.73 30.04
CA GLN A 161 19.87 5.61 30.58
C GLN A 161 19.67 5.89 32.07
N GLN A 162 18.42 6.03 32.51
CA GLN A 162 18.11 6.23 33.93
C GLN A 162 18.44 5.01 34.78
N SER A 163 18.13 3.79 34.34
CA SER A 163 18.47 2.57 35.09
C SER A 163 19.99 2.39 35.25
N MET A 164 20.75 2.56 34.17
CA MET A 164 22.22 2.51 34.18
C MET A 164 22.84 3.55 35.13
N SER A 165 22.25 4.76 35.20
CA SER A 165 22.72 5.81 36.10
C SER A 165 22.48 5.49 37.59
N LYS A 166 21.37 4.83 37.90
CA LYS A 166 21.04 4.37 39.26
C LYS A 166 21.98 3.25 39.69
N GLU A 167 22.23 2.28 38.83
CA GLU A 167 23.12 1.15 39.11
C GLU A 167 24.55 1.61 39.38
N LYS A 168 25.09 2.52 38.56
CA LYS A 168 26.42 3.14 38.80
C LYS A 168 26.48 3.89 40.14
N LYS A 169 25.43 4.62 40.52
CA LYS A 169 25.37 5.30 41.82
C LYS A 169 25.42 4.31 42.97
N ILE A 170 24.60 3.24 42.90
CA ILE A 170 24.56 2.20 43.93
C ILE A 170 25.95 1.57 44.08
N LEU A 171 26.59 1.17 42.98
CA LEU A 171 27.92 0.54 42.99
C LEU A 171 28.99 1.46 43.62
N ASN A 172 28.96 2.76 43.32
CA ASN A 172 29.87 3.73 43.95
C ASN A 172 29.63 3.86 45.47
N TYR A 173 28.38 3.85 45.93
CA TYR A 173 28.10 3.89 47.37
C TYR A 173 28.58 2.62 48.07
N THR A 174 28.39 1.44 47.48
CA THR A 174 28.87 0.17 48.06
C THR A 174 30.40 0.10 48.12
N LEU A 175 31.09 0.61 47.09
CA LEU A 175 32.56 0.67 47.04
C LEU A 175 33.17 1.67 48.04
N LEU A 176 32.46 2.74 48.39
CA LEU A 176 32.90 3.73 49.39
C LEU A 176 32.62 3.29 50.84
N SER A 177 31.79 2.26 51.04
CA SER A 177 31.42 1.72 52.36
C SER A 177 32.26 0.51 52.80
N ILE A 178 33.24 0.08 51.99
CA ILE A 178 34.21 -0.99 52.26
C ILE A 178 35.58 -0.32 52.44
#